data_AF-A0A9E1N0S7-F1
#
_entry.id   AF-A0A9E1N0S7-F1
#
_cell.length_a   1.000
_cell.length_b   1.000
_cell.length_c   1.000
_cell.angle_alpha   90.00
_cell.angle_beta   90.00
_cell.angle_gamma   90.00
#
_symmetry.space_group_name_H-M   'P 1'
#
loop_
_entity.id
_entity.type
_entity.pdbx_description
1 polymer ?
#
loop_
_entity_poly.entity_id
_entity_poly.type
_entity_poly.pdbx_seq_one_letter_code
_entity_poly.pdbx_strand_id
1 'polypeptide(L)'
;MAARAKSSKAAKTATIASLVRAAARSEVEFLKTITDVYEVGDTERVWEFFDRLNVPRSVSGEGGLHEPLSTLEGPCLVIWDFATEHKISQGVQKYMDRHERKIKWHSTHPSLDGLDNVLLLMRGIMMVTNLRLRRLMLLLNSKEELTPIEWRNSREIMNKSYLSFRNYLNLLSTNWIDAMQSAVPREALSERLGAFHEIVDKEIRALEDLHDKLEARRMDLTVIPEESPPVKPPPYFGGDLLGRGPWKQFWNSIDNLAHHFREFVI
;
A
#
# COMPACT_ATOMS: atom_id res chain seq x y z
N MET A 1 58.14 12.99 4.42
CA MET A 1 57.42 12.23 3.38
C MET A 1 56.65 11.12 4.07
N ALA A 2 55.33 10.93 3.96
CA ALA A 2 54.24 11.73 3.42
C ALA A 2 53.01 11.35 4.27
N ALA A 3 52.23 12.33 4.71
CA ALA A 3 51.00 12.12 5.45
C ALA A 3 50.00 11.38 4.57
N ARG A 4 49.52 10.23 5.04
CA ARG A 4 48.48 9.43 4.38
C ARG A 4 47.16 10.19 4.54
N ALA A 5 46.75 10.91 3.51
CA ALA A 5 45.46 11.59 3.46
C ALA A 5 44.33 10.57 3.61
N LYS A 6 43.66 10.57 4.78
CA LYS A 6 42.34 9.93 4.94
C LYS A 6 41.32 10.78 4.19
N SER A 7 41.11 10.50 2.91
CA SER A 7 39.92 10.91 2.19
C SER A 7 38.85 9.84 2.41
N SER A 8 38.13 9.91 3.53
CA SER A 8 36.80 9.29 3.59
C SER A 8 35.84 10.29 2.97
N LYS A 9 35.69 10.23 1.65
CA LYS A 9 34.60 10.91 0.95
C LYS A 9 33.32 10.20 1.42
N ALA A 10 32.68 10.72 2.46
CA ALA A 10 31.36 10.29 2.88
C ALA A 10 30.48 10.34 1.63
N ALA A 11 30.01 9.17 1.18
CA ALA A 11 29.10 9.10 0.06
C ALA A 11 27.91 10.00 0.40
N LYS A 12 27.68 11.04 -0.40
CA LYS A 12 26.58 11.97 -0.15
C LYS A 12 25.28 11.18 -0.29
N THR A 13 24.65 10.84 0.83
CA THR A 13 23.33 10.24 0.86
C THR A 13 22.39 11.15 0.06
N ALA A 14 21.63 10.57 -0.89
CA ALA A 14 20.68 11.30 -1.71
C ALA A 14 19.71 12.11 -0.81
N THR A 15 19.15 13.22 -1.29
CA THR A 15 18.12 13.93 -0.51
C THR A 15 16.76 13.25 -0.69
N ILE A 16 15.83 13.41 0.27
CA ILE A 16 14.44 12.93 0.11
C ILE A 16 13.82 13.48 -1.18
N ALA A 17 14.06 14.77 -1.47
CA ALA A 17 13.56 15.39 -2.70
C ALA A 17 14.15 14.76 -3.99
N SER A 18 15.39 14.28 -3.98
CA SER A 18 15.93 13.52 -5.13
C SER A 18 15.33 12.12 -5.23
N LEU A 19 15.14 11.43 -4.10
CA LEU A 19 14.54 10.09 -4.09
C LEU A 19 13.09 10.12 -4.56
N VAL A 20 12.27 11.04 -4.05
CA VAL A 20 10.87 11.20 -4.48
C VAL A 20 10.79 11.48 -5.99
N ARG A 21 11.71 12.27 -6.54
CA ARG A 21 11.77 12.53 -7.99
C ARG A 21 12.23 11.31 -8.79
N ALA A 22 13.08 10.46 -8.24
CA ALA A 22 13.49 9.21 -8.88
C ALA A 22 12.32 8.23 -8.90
N ALA A 23 11.71 7.97 -7.74
CA ALA A 23 10.56 7.09 -7.59
C ALA A 23 9.36 7.49 -8.46
N ALA A 24 9.20 8.78 -8.77
CA ALA A 24 8.11 9.27 -9.62
C ALA A 24 8.35 9.10 -11.14
N ARG A 25 9.46 8.49 -11.57
CA ARG A 25 9.79 8.35 -13.01
C ARG A 25 9.16 7.14 -13.68
N SER A 26 9.11 6.02 -12.98
CA SER A 26 8.50 4.78 -13.47
C SER A 26 8.22 3.82 -12.32
N GLU A 27 7.44 2.78 -12.59
CA GLU A 27 7.23 1.70 -11.60
C GLU A 27 8.54 1.03 -11.17
N VAL A 28 9.48 0.79 -12.09
CA VAL A 28 10.78 0.19 -11.78
C VAL A 28 11.59 1.08 -10.83
N GLU A 29 11.65 2.38 -11.12
CA GLU A 29 12.33 3.34 -10.26
C GLU A 29 11.62 3.52 -8.92
N PHE A 30 10.29 3.39 -8.88
CA PHE A 30 9.51 3.38 -7.65
C PHE A 30 9.91 2.22 -6.73
N LEU A 31 9.91 0.99 -7.25
CA LEU A 31 10.27 -0.22 -6.50
C LEU A 31 11.71 -0.17 -6.02
N LYS A 32 12.63 0.20 -6.91
CA LYS A 32 14.04 0.34 -6.59
C LYS A 32 14.25 1.39 -5.49
N THR A 33 13.66 2.57 -5.65
CA THR A 33 13.84 3.65 -4.66
C THR A 33 13.26 3.28 -3.30
N ILE A 34 12.11 2.59 -3.25
CA ILE A 34 11.59 2.07 -1.98
C ILE A 34 12.61 1.11 -1.36
N THR A 35 13.11 0.14 -2.14
CA THR A 35 14.11 -0.84 -1.67
C THR A 35 15.36 -0.15 -1.12
N ASP A 36 15.94 0.78 -1.87
CA ASP A 36 17.12 1.54 -1.49
C ASP A 36 16.88 2.34 -0.18
N VAL A 37 15.69 2.91 0.00
CA VAL A 37 15.34 3.67 1.21
C VAL A 37 15.23 2.77 2.44
N TYR A 38 14.67 1.56 2.31
CA TYR A 38 14.65 0.58 3.38
C TYR A 38 16.04 0.03 3.70
N GLU A 39 16.89 -0.17 2.68
CA GLU A 39 18.26 -0.69 2.84
C GLU A 39 19.16 0.23 3.67
N VAL A 40 18.93 1.55 3.63
CA VAL A 40 19.66 2.52 4.47
C VAL A 40 19.46 2.26 5.96
N GLY A 41 18.32 1.66 6.36
CA GLY A 41 18.04 1.32 7.75
C GLY A 41 17.66 2.52 8.63
N ASP A 42 17.39 3.69 8.03
CA ASP A 42 17.00 4.91 8.74
C ASP A 42 15.47 5.09 8.71
N THR A 43 14.85 4.87 9.87
CA THR A 43 13.39 4.83 10.03
C THR A 43 12.73 6.20 9.84
N GLU A 44 13.41 7.28 10.25
CA GLU A 44 12.95 8.65 10.00
C GLU A 44 12.95 8.94 8.51
N ARG A 45 13.98 8.47 7.82
CA ARG A 45 14.12 8.63 6.38
C ARG A 45 13.07 7.85 5.59
N VAL A 46 12.75 6.62 6.00
CA VAL A 46 11.65 5.84 5.40
C VAL A 46 10.33 6.57 5.58
N TRP A 47 10.05 7.05 6.78
CA TRP A 47 8.84 7.81 7.08
C TRP A 47 8.76 9.11 6.25
N GLU A 48 9.82 9.92 6.22
CA GLU A 48 9.86 11.19 5.48
C GLU A 48 9.75 10.95 3.96
N PHE A 49 10.34 9.85 3.48
CA PHE A 49 10.22 9.43 2.09
C PHE A 49 8.75 9.18 1.72
N PHE A 50 8.03 8.32 2.44
CA PHE A 50 6.61 8.08 2.17
C PHE A 50 5.75 9.33 2.40
N ASP A 51 6.05 10.10 3.45
CA ASP A 51 5.41 11.38 3.72
C ASP A 51 5.49 12.30 2.50
N ARG A 52 6.56 12.27 1.69
CA ARG A 52 6.72 13.13 0.51
C ARG A 52 6.55 12.42 -0.83
N LEU A 53 6.43 11.11 -0.83
CA LEU A 53 6.38 10.29 -2.03
C LEU A 53 5.22 10.70 -2.94
N ASN A 54 5.51 10.76 -4.23
CA ASN A 54 4.54 11.00 -5.28
C ASN A 54 4.49 9.75 -6.15
N VAL A 55 3.31 9.40 -6.67
CA VAL A 55 3.15 8.28 -7.62
C VAL A 55 3.94 8.54 -8.90
N PRO A 56 4.47 7.48 -9.54
CA PRO A 56 5.01 7.54 -10.90
C PRO A 56 4.13 8.34 -11.85
N ARG A 57 4.74 9.24 -12.63
CA ARG A 57 4.02 9.89 -13.72
C ARG A 57 4.10 8.98 -14.92
N SER A 58 2.98 8.74 -15.60
CA SER A 58 3.04 8.10 -16.90
C SER A 58 3.82 9.02 -17.83
N VAL A 59 5.06 8.65 -18.17
CA VAL A 59 5.70 9.19 -19.36
C VAL A 59 5.08 8.41 -20.51
N SER A 60 4.52 9.11 -21.50
CA SER A 60 3.75 8.52 -22.61
C SER A 60 4.40 7.24 -23.13
N GLY A 61 3.70 6.10 -23.00
CA GLY A 61 4.20 4.79 -23.41
C GLY A 61 4.84 3.94 -22.30
N GLU A 62 4.54 4.20 -21.02
CA GLU A 62 4.94 3.28 -19.94
C GLU A 62 4.29 1.91 -20.16
N GLY A 63 5.09 0.95 -20.65
CA GLY A 63 4.69 -0.45 -20.76
C GLY A 63 4.52 -1.10 -19.39
N GLY A 64 3.82 -2.23 -19.34
CA GLY A 64 3.70 -3.05 -18.13
C GLY A 64 2.51 -2.74 -17.21
N LEU A 65 1.60 -1.84 -17.57
CA LEU A 65 0.40 -1.56 -16.77
C LEU A 65 -0.48 -2.81 -16.55
N HIS A 66 -0.47 -3.73 -17.52
CA HIS A 66 -1.20 -5.00 -17.49
C HIS A 66 -0.32 -6.20 -17.08
N GLU A 67 0.95 -5.97 -16.78
CA GLU A 67 1.83 -7.04 -16.28
C GLU A 67 1.55 -7.30 -14.78
N PRO A 68 1.80 -8.52 -14.29
CA PRO A 68 1.68 -8.82 -12.86
C PRO A 68 2.42 -7.81 -11.98
N LEU A 69 1.85 -7.47 -10.83
CA LEU A 69 2.53 -6.60 -9.86
C LEU A 69 3.83 -7.23 -9.41
N SER A 70 4.90 -6.44 -9.43
CA SER A 70 6.13 -6.81 -8.74
C SER A 70 5.93 -6.76 -7.23
N THR A 71 6.52 -7.72 -6.54
CA THR A 71 6.46 -7.79 -5.08
C THR A 71 7.69 -7.15 -4.46
N LEU A 72 7.51 -6.28 -3.47
CA LEU A 72 8.61 -5.70 -2.70
C LEU A 72 9.17 -6.75 -1.72
N GLU A 73 10.44 -7.09 -1.89
CA GLU A 73 11.14 -8.16 -1.17
C GLU A 73 12.42 -7.65 -0.50
N GLY A 74 13.14 -8.54 0.19
CA GLY A 74 14.48 -8.28 0.70
C GLY A 74 14.52 -7.17 1.77
N PRO A 75 15.28 -6.07 1.58
CA PRO A 75 15.38 -4.98 2.57
C PRO A 75 14.02 -4.42 3.02
N CYS A 76 13.03 -4.40 2.11
CA CYS A 76 11.67 -3.95 2.42
C CYS A 76 10.93 -4.82 3.44
N LEU A 77 11.41 -6.03 3.74
CA LEU A 77 10.81 -6.96 4.69
C LEU A 77 11.56 -7.02 6.02
N VAL A 78 12.62 -6.23 6.20
CA VAL A 78 13.27 -6.04 7.51
C VAL A 78 12.32 -5.28 8.42
N ILE A 79 11.91 -5.90 9.52
CA ILE A 79 11.02 -5.31 10.52
C ILE A 79 11.81 -4.61 11.63
N TRP A 80 11.27 -3.49 12.11
CA TRP A 80 11.69 -2.81 13.34
C TRP A 80 10.68 -3.06 14.46
N ASP A 81 10.79 -2.34 15.58
CA ASP A 81 9.79 -2.44 16.65
C ASP A 81 8.41 -1.89 16.25
N PHE A 82 7.39 -2.21 17.05
CA PHE A 82 5.99 -1.81 16.78
C PHE A 82 5.78 -0.30 16.72
N ALA A 83 6.53 0.49 17.49
CA ALA A 83 6.40 1.95 17.47
C ALA A 83 6.95 2.52 16.15
N THR A 84 8.06 1.96 15.69
CA THR A 84 8.72 2.30 14.43
C THR A 84 7.87 1.90 13.23
N GLU A 85 7.35 0.67 13.20
CA GLU A 85 6.45 0.23 12.13
C GLU A 85 5.16 1.06 12.09
N HIS A 86 4.62 1.43 13.25
CA HIS A 86 3.47 2.32 13.32
C HIS A 86 3.78 3.69 12.73
N LYS A 87 4.94 4.26 13.06
CA LYS A 87 5.39 5.53 12.47
C LYS A 87 5.55 5.43 10.97
N ILE A 88 6.26 4.43 10.45
CA ILE A 88 6.42 4.20 9.01
C ILE A 88 5.05 4.09 8.34
N SER A 89 4.12 3.34 8.95
CA SER A 89 2.75 3.18 8.46
C SER A 89 2.00 4.52 8.37
N GLN A 90 2.22 5.46 9.30
CA GLN A 90 1.68 6.82 9.19
C GLN A 90 2.24 7.58 7.99
N GLY A 91 3.53 7.43 7.67
CA GLY A 91 4.13 8.00 6.47
C GLY A 91 3.47 7.44 5.20
N VAL A 92 3.30 6.13 5.16
CA VAL A 92 2.57 5.44 4.08
C VAL A 92 1.11 5.94 3.99
N GLN A 93 0.47 6.23 5.12
CA GLN A 93 -0.92 6.68 5.12
C GLN A 93 -1.02 8.06 4.47
N LYS A 94 -0.08 8.96 4.73
CA LYS A 94 -0.04 10.26 4.06
C LYS A 94 0.21 10.15 2.56
N TYR A 95 1.02 9.18 2.13
CA TYR A 95 1.14 8.84 0.71
C TYR A 95 -0.23 8.42 0.14
N MET A 96 -0.95 7.53 0.81
CA MET A 96 -2.31 7.12 0.41
C MET A 96 -3.28 8.30 0.41
N ASP A 97 -3.38 9.10 1.46
CA ASP A 97 -4.35 10.21 1.53
C ASP A 97 -4.10 11.29 0.45
N ARG A 98 -2.83 11.53 0.09
CA ARG A 98 -2.46 12.45 -0.99
C ARG A 98 -2.98 12.00 -2.35
N HIS A 99 -2.89 10.71 -2.63
CA HIS A 99 -3.22 10.15 -3.94
C HIS A 99 -4.71 9.89 -4.13
N GLU A 100 -5.47 9.84 -3.03
CA GLU A 100 -6.94 9.78 -3.08
C GLU A 100 -7.51 10.99 -3.82
N ARG A 101 -6.95 12.19 -3.53
CA ARG A 101 -7.33 13.44 -4.18
C ARG A 101 -7.03 13.43 -5.68
N LYS A 102 -6.01 12.70 -6.13
CA LYS A 102 -5.66 12.62 -7.55
C LYS A 102 -6.67 11.77 -8.33
N ILE A 103 -7.10 10.63 -7.80
CA ILE A 103 -8.16 9.84 -8.46
C ILE A 103 -9.42 10.70 -8.57
N LYS A 104 -9.82 11.38 -7.49
CA LYS A 104 -10.98 12.30 -7.52
C LYS A 104 -10.84 13.40 -8.58
N TRP A 105 -9.63 13.92 -8.80
CA TRP A 105 -9.36 14.87 -9.87
C TRP A 105 -9.51 14.25 -11.26
N HIS A 106 -9.01 13.03 -11.46
CA HIS A 106 -9.21 12.29 -12.71
C HIS A 106 -10.67 11.89 -12.95
N SER A 107 -11.47 11.69 -11.90
CA SER A 107 -12.93 11.51 -12.02
C SER A 107 -13.64 12.77 -12.51
N THR A 108 -13.11 13.97 -12.23
CA THR A 108 -13.71 15.23 -12.71
C THR A 108 -13.11 15.72 -14.03
N HIS A 109 -11.98 15.17 -14.44
CA HIS A 109 -11.29 15.48 -15.70
C HIS A 109 -10.92 14.17 -16.45
N PRO A 110 -11.92 13.35 -16.82
CA PRO A 110 -11.68 12.06 -17.46
C PRO A 110 -10.96 12.23 -18.81
N SER A 111 -9.92 11.44 -19.03
CA SER A 111 -9.10 11.46 -20.24
C SER A 111 -8.31 10.15 -20.37
N LEU A 112 -7.95 9.78 -21.60
CA LEU A 112 -7.09 8.60 -21.86
C LEU A 112 -5.68 8.79 -21.28
N ASP A 113 -5.11 9.99 -21.36
CA ASP A 113 -3.82 10.29 -20.70
C ASP A 113 -3.93 10.20 -19.16
N GLY A 114 -5.09 10.57 -18.61
CA GLY A 114 -5.39 10.44 -17.19
C GLY A 114 -5.55 8.98 -16.75
N LEU A 115 -6.00 8.10 -17.65
CA LEU A 115 -6.21 6.68 -17.36
C LEU A 115 -4.93 5.98 -16.93
N ASP A 116 -3.85 6.12 -17.69
CA ASP A 116 -2.57 5.48 -17.37
C ASP A 116 -2.05 5.91 -15.98
N ASN A 117 -2.23 7.19 -15.65
CA ASN A 117 -1.87 7.71 -14.33
C ASN A 117 -2.71 7.11 -13.20
N VAL A 118 -4.00 6.86 -13.43
CA VAL A 118 -4.87 6.19 -12.44
C VAL A 118 -4.47 4.72 -12.29
N LEU A 119 -4.13 4.03 -13.38
CA LEU A 119 -3.65 2.63 -13.30
C LEU A 119 -2.33 2.52 -12.53
N LEU A 120 -1.33 3.36 -12.83
CA LEU A 120 -0.07 3.42 -12.08
C LEU A 120 -0.28 3.72 -10.61
N LEU A 121 -1.19 4.64 -10.31
CA LEU A 121 -1.55 4.97 -8.94
C LEU A 121 -2.13 3.76 -8.23
N MET A 122 -3.09 3.06 -8.84
CA MET A 122 -3.67 1.85 -8.27
C MET A 122 -2.63 0.76 -8.06
N ARG A 123 -1.70 0.55 -9.01
CA ARG A 123 -0.57 -0.39 -8.84
C ARG A 123 0.29 -0.03 -7.64
N GLY A 124 0.68 1.24 -7.49
CA GLY A 124 1.45 1.71 -6.34
C GLY A 124 0.72 1.52 -5.01
N ILE A 125 -0.59 1.80 -4.96
CA ILE A 125 -1.42 1.58 -3.77
C ILE A 125 -1.49 0.09 -3.41
N MET A 126 -1.68 -0.79 -4.39
CA MET A 126 -1.68 -2.24 -4.19
C MET A 126 -0.34 -2.71 -3.59
N MET A 127 0.78 -2.37 -4.24
CA MET A 127 2.12 -2.76 -3.79
C MET A 127 2.44 -2.29 -2.37
N VAL A 128 2.09 -1.04 -2.04
CA VAL A 128 2.40 -0.44 -0.74
C VAL A 128 1.45 -0.97 0.36
N THR A 129 0.19 -1.25 0.03
CA THR A 129 -0.75 -1.93 0.95
C THR A 129 -0.24 -3.32 1.30
N ASN A 130 0.15 -4.08 0.28
CA ASN A 130 0.70 -5.43 0.43
C ASN A 130 1.97 -5.42 1.30
N LEU A 131 2.93 -4.53 0.98
CA LEU A 131 4.16 -4.35 1.76
C LEU A 131 3.84 -4.09 3.24
N ARG A 132 2.95 -3.13 3.52
CA ARG A 132 2.60 -2.73 4.88
C ARG A 132 2.02 -3.90 5.69
N LEU A 133 1.13 -4.69 5.09
CA LEU A 133 0.51 -5.84 5.76
C LEU A 133 1.48 -7.02 5.91
N ARG A 134 2.34 -7.28 4.92
CA ARG A 134 3.38 -8.32 5.02
C ARG A 134 4.39 -8.01 6.13
N ARG A 135 4.80 -6.75 6.25
CA ARG A 135 5.66 -6.30 7.36
C ARG A 135 4.97 -6.48 8.71
N LEU A 136 3.68 -6.14 8.81
CA LEU A 136 2.90 -6.39 10.03
C LEU A 136 2.85 -7.88 10.37
N MET A 137 2.63 -8.76 9.39
CA MET A 137 2.62 -10.21 9.60
C MET A 137 3.97 -10.69 10.13
N LEU A 138 5.08 -10.23 9.55
CA LEU A 138 6.43 -10.56 10.04
C LEU A 138 6.64 -10.10 11.49
N LEU A 139 6.19 -8.89 11.82
CA LEU A 139 6.28 -8.33 13.16
C LEU A 139 5.45 -9.11 14.20
N LEU A 140 4.24 -9.53 13.83
CA LEU A 140 3.40 -10.37 14.70
C LEU A 140 3.95 -11.79 14.85
N ASN A 141 4.66 -12.30 13.84
CA ASN A 141 5.34 -13.60 13.92
C ASN A 141 6.61 -13.55 14.78
N SER A 142 7.22 -12.37 14.99
CA SER A 142 8.44 -12.26 15.77
C SER A 142 8.22 -12.25 17.29
N LYS A 143 6.97 -12.33 17.76
CA LYS A 143 6.61 -12.28 19.18
C LYS A 143 5.52 -13.28 19.51
N GLU A 144 5.54 -13.88 20.69
CA GLU A 144 4.40 -14.63 21.24
C GLU A 144 3.49 -13.75 22.11
N GLU A 145 4.06 -12.69 22.68
CA GLU A 145 3.42 -11.81 23.64
C GLU A 145 3.53 -10.36 23.17
N LEU A 146 2.43 -9.61 23.31
CA LEU A 146 2.33 -8.20 22.96
C LEU A 146 1.97 -7.38 24.19
N THR A 147 2.48 -6.15 24.26
CA THR A 147 1.90 -5.16 25.16
C THR A 147 0.57 -4.64 24.58
N PRO A 148 -0.31 -4.03 25.40
CA PRO A 148 -1.53 -3.39 24.89
C PRO A 148 -1.27 -2.32 23.82
N ILE A 149 -0.14 -1.61 23.91
CA ILE A 149 0.27 -0.59 22.93
C ILE A 149 0.68 -1.25 21.61
N GLU A 150 1.44 -2.35 21.66
CA GLU A 150 1.83 -3.09 20.47
C GLU A 150 0.63 -3.68 19.73
N TRP A 151 -0.33 -4.25 20.49
CA TRP A 151 -1.58 -4.73 19.93
C TRP A 151 -2.40 -3.60 19.29
N ARG A 152 -2.55 -2.47 19.98
CA ARG A 152 -3.23 -1.29 19.43
C ARG A 152 -2.59 -0.83 18.13
N ASN A 153 -1.27 -0.71 18.08
CA ASN A 153 -0.54 -0.27 16.89
C ASN A 153 -0.75 -1.25 15.72
N SER A 154 -0.66 -2.55 16.00
CA SER A 154 -0.90 -3.62 15.01
C SER A 154 -2.29 -3.52 14.40
N ARG A 155 -3.31 -3.41 15.25
CA ARG A 155 -4.70 -3.23 14.83
C ARG A 155 -4.88 -1.98 13.98
N GLU A 156 -4.27 -0.86 14.38
CA GLU A 156 -4.38 0.39 13.64
C GLU A 156 -3.74 0.29 12.24
N ILE A 157 -2.54 -0.30 12.13
CA ILE A 157 -1.87 -0.54 10.85
C ILE A 157 -2.75 -1.37 9.94
N MET A 158 -3.29 -2.48 10.46
CA MET A 158 -4.13 -3.38 9.68
C MET A 158 -5.42 -2.71 9.22
N ASN A 159 -6.16 -2.09 10.13
CA ASN A 159 -7.45 -1.45 9.83
C ASN A 159 -7.27 -0.34 8.80
N LYS A 160 -6.25 0.52 8.96
CA LYS A 160 -5.96 1.59 7.99
C LYS A 160 -5.59 1.06 6.61
N SER A 161 -4.89 -0.07 6.54
CA SER A 161 -4.49 -0.70 5.26
C SER A 161 -5.71 -1.13 4.45
N TYR A 162 -6.58 -1.93 5.06
CA TYR A 162 -7.78 -2.43 4.38
C TYR A 162 -8.80 -1.32 4.10
N LEU A 163 -9.02 -0.39 5.04
CA LEU A 163 -9.91 0.76 4.81
C LEU A 163 -9.44 1.63 3.65
N SER A 164 -8.14 1.94 3.59
CA SER A 164 -7.59 2.73 2.50
C SER A 164 -7.75 1.99 1.18
N PHE A 165 -7.40 0.70 1.11
CA PHE A 165 -7.53 -0.09 -0.10
C PHE A 165 -8.98 -0.13 -0.62
N ARG A 166 -9.97 -0.36 0.24
CA ARG A 166 -11.38 -0.28 -0.18
C ARG A 166 -11.76 1.10 -0.68
N ASN A 167 -11.35 2.17 0.01
CA ASN A 167 -11.70 3.52 -0.42
C ASN A 167 -11.14 3.79 -1.83
N TYR A 168 -9.94 3.29 -2.11
CA TYR A 168 -9.33 3.32 -3.44
C TYR A 168 -10.11 2.53 -4.49
N LEU A 169 -10.45 1.28 -4.18
CA LEU A 169 -11.29 0.47 -5.07
C LEU A 169 -12.63 1.15 -5.34
N ASN A 170 -13.30 1.68 -4.31
CA ASN A 170 -14.55 2.39 -4.47
C ASN A 170 -14.41 3.62 -5.37
N LEU A 171 -13.34 4.41 -5.21
CA LEU A 171 -13.08 5.55 -6.10
C LEU A 171 -12.84 5.13 -7.54
N LEU A 172 -12.12 4.02 -7.75
CA LEU A 172 -11.85 3.47 -9.08
C LEU A 172 -13.13 2.95 -9.73
N SER A 173 -13.84 2.06 -9.05
CA SER A 173 -14.94 1.28 -9.61
C SER A 173 -16.29 1.99 -9.59
N THR A 174 -16.40 3.18 -9.00
CA THR A 174 -17.61 3.99 -9.10
C THR A 174 -17.25 5.34 -9.74
N ASN A 175 -16.84 6.30 -8.92
CA ASN A 175 -16.61 7.68 -9.34
C ASN A 175 -15.76 7.84 -10.60
N TRP A 176 -14.64 7.10 -10.71
CA TRP A 176 -13.74 7.23 -11.84
C TRP A 176 -14.23 6.47 -13.07
N ILE A 177 -14.64 5.20 -12.95
CA ILE A 177 -15.08 4.42 -14.10
C ILE A 177 -16.34 5.01 -14.76
N ASP A 178 -17.31 5.48 -13.95
CA ASP A 178 -18.54 6.12 -14.43
C ASP A 178 -18.23 7.41 -15.22
N ALA A 179 -17.27 8.20 -14.71
CA ALA A 179 -16.82 9.41 -15.37
C ALA A 179 -16.09 9.11 -16.70
N MET A 180 -15.25 8.07 -16.71
CA MET A 180 -14.55 7.65 -17.93
C MET A 180 -15.52 7.17 -19.00
N GLN A 181 -16.54 6.39 -18.64
CA GLN A 181 -17.56 5.92 -19.58
C GLN A 181 -18.37 7.06 -20.20
N SER A 182 -18.65 8.08 -19.40
CA SER A 182 -19.42 9.24 -19.86
C SER A 182 -18.62 10.14 -20.82
N ALA A 183 -17.29 10.07 -20.79
CA ALA A 183 -16.41 11.01 -21.49
C ALA A 183 -15.51 10.39 -22.56
N VAL A 184 -15.27 9.09 -22.52
CA VAL A 184 -14.32 8.39 -23.41
C VAL A 184 -15.06 7.27 -24.16
N PRO A 185 -14.81 7.08 -25.48
CA PRO A 185 -15.39 5.99 -26.24
C PRO A 185 -15.09 4.63 -25.60
N ARG A 186 -16.11 3.75 -25.54
CA ARG A 186 -16.03 2.46 -24.86
C ARG A 186 -14.90 1.60 -25.41
N GLU A 187 -14.71 1.58 -26.72
CA GLU A 187 -13.69 0.76 -27.37
C GLU A 187 -12.28 1.20 -26.95
N ALA A 188 -12.01 2.51 -26.95
CA ALA A 188 -10.73 3.06 -26.52
C ALA A 188 -10.48 2.83 -25.02
N LEU A 189 -11.53 2.92 -24.21
CA LEU A 189 -11.46 2.65 -22.78
C LEU A 189 -11.17 1.17 -22.50
N SER A 190 -11.89 0.24 -23.14
CA SER A 190 -11.70 -1.20 -22.98
C SER A 190 -10.30 -1.63 -23.44
N GLU A 191 -9.86 -1.15 -24.61
CA GLU A 191 -8.50 -1.43 -25.12
C GLU A 191 -7.42 -0.98 -24.12
N ARG A 192 -7.59 0.22 -23.55
CA ARG A 192 -6.60 0.80 -22.63
C ARG A 192 -6.65 0.20 -21.23
N LEU A 193 -7.82 -0.24 -20.75
CA LEU A 193 -7.94 -0.94 -19.48
C LEU A 193 -7.36 -2.36 -19.57
N GLY A 194 -7.53 -3.03 -20.71
CA GLY A 194 -7.00 -4.37 -20.96
C GLY A 194 -7.24 -5.34 -19.80
N ALA A 195 -6.25 -6.16 -19.48
CA ALA A 195 -6.33 -7.14 -18.38
C ALA A 195 -6.10 -6.54 -16.97
N PHE A 196 -6.23 -5.22 -16.78
CA PHE A 196 -5.97 -4.61 -15.47
C PHE A 196 -6.86 -5.14 -14.35
N HIS A 197 -8.10 -5.54 -14.69
CA HIS A 197 -9.04 -6.12 -13.73
C HIS A 197 -8.54 -7.42 -13.11
N GLU A 198 -7.80 -8.23 -13.87
CA GLU A 198 -7.21 -9.47 -13.38
C GLU A 198 -6.16 -9.21 -12.30
N ILE A 199 -5.42 -8.09 -12.43
CA ILE A 199 -4.43 -7.67 -11.44
C ILE A 199 -5.14 -7.26 -10.15
N VAL A 200 -6.21 -6.48 -10.26
CA VAL A 200 -7.02 -6.06 -9.11
C VAL A 200 -7.62 -7.27 -8.39
N ASP A 201 -8.20 -8.21 -9.14
CA ASP A 201 -8.77 -9.45 -8.61
C ASP A 201 -7.73 -10.31 -7.89
N LYS A 202 -6.53 -10.43 -8.48
CA LYS A 202 -5.43 -11.18 -7.87
C LYS A 202 -4.97 -10.54 -6.56
N GLU A 203 -4.87 -9.21 -6.52
CA GLU A 203 -4.49 -8.51 -5.30
C GLU A 203 -5.57 -8.62 -4.22
N ILE A 204 -6.86 -8.53 -4.58
CA ILE A 204 -7.98 -8.74 -3.67
C ILE A 204 -7.86 -10.10 -2.97
N ARG A 205 -7.64 -11.17 -3.72
CA ARG A 205 -7.45 -12.52 -3.15
C ARG A 205 -6.20 -12.62 -2.28
N ALA A 206 -5.10 -12.00 -2.70
CA ALA A 206 -3.87 -11.99 -1.91
C ALA A 206 -4.05 -11.26 -0.56
N LEU A 207 -4.82 -10.18 -0.54
CA LEU A 207 -5.17 -9.43 0.67
C LEU A 207 -6.14 -10.18 1.56
N GLU A 208 -7.10 -10.92 1.00
CA GLU A 208 -7.97 -11.83 1.75
C GLU A 208 -7.17 -12.95 2.43
N ASP A 209 -6.30 -13.63 1.68
CA ASP A 209 -5.40 -14.66 2.22
C ASP A 209 -4.50 -14.11 3.35
N LEU A 210 -4.03 -12.88 3.21
CA LEU A 210 -3.17 -12.23 4.19
C LEU A 210 -3.94 -11.85 5.45
N HIS A 211 -5.19 -11.40 5.32
CA HIS A 211 -6.07 -11.19 6.46
C HIS A 211 -6.27 -12.48 7.26
N ASP A 212 -6.57 -13.58 6.59
CA ASP A 212 -6.84 -14.85 7.27
C ASP A 212 -5.61 -15.36 8.02
N LYS A 213 -4.41 -15.14 7.47
CA LYS A 213 -3.14 -15.41 8.16
C LYS A 213 -2.92 -14.50 9.37
N LEU A 214 -3.21 -13.20 9.24
CA LEU A 214 -3.11 -12.24 10.35
C LEU A 214 -4.10 -12.59 11.47
N GLU A 215 -5.31 -13.01 11.13
CA GLU A 215 -6.31 -13.46 12.10
C GLU A 215 -5.92 -14.77 12.79
N ALA A 216 -5.42 -15.74 12.03
CA ALA A 216 -4.89 -16.96 12.59
C ALA A 216 -3.77 -16.64 13.60
N ARG A 217 -2.82 -15.77 13.20
CA ARG A 217 -1.72 -15.37 14.10
C ARG A 217 -2.22 -14.63 15.34
N ARG A 218 -3.22 -13.75 15.21
CA ARG A 218 -3.84 -13.06 16.36
C ARG A 218 -4.36 -14.04 17.41
N MET A 219 -4.96 -15.15 16.98
CA MET A 219 -5.51 -16.16 17.90
C MET A 219 -4.43 -16.88 18.70
N ASP A 220 -3.22 -17.00 18.15
CA ASP A 220 -2.08 -17.63 18.82
C ASP A 220 -1.42 -16.71 19.85
N LEU A 221 -1.41 -15.40 19.59
CA LEU A 221 -0.79 -14.38 20.44
C LEU A 221 -1.45 -14.23 21.82
N THR A 222 -0.73 -13.57 22.73
CA THR A 222 -1.20 -13.15 24.05
C THR A 222 -0.86 -11.67 24.29
N VAL A 223 -1.74 -10.93 24.95
CA VAL A 223 -1.49 -9.55 25.40
C VAL A 223 -1.23 -9.53 26.90
N ILE A 224 -0.17 -8.85 27.34
CA ILE A 224 0.23 -8.72 28.76
C ILE A 224 0.03 -7.27 29.23
N PRO A 225 -1.06 -6.95 29.94
CA PRO A 225 -1.23 -5.66 30.59
C PRO A 225 -0.36 -5.55 31.86
N GLU A 226 0.07 -4.34 32.20
CA GLU A 226 1.04 -4.08 33.28
C GLU A 226 0.53 -4.48 34.68
N GLU A 227 -0.79 -4.53 34.89
CA GLU A 227 -1.43 -4.84 36.18
C GLU A 227 -2.65 -5.74 36.04
N SER A 228 -2.70 -6.58 35.00
CA SER A 228 -3.83 -7.49 34.79
C SER A 228 -3.36 -8.84 34.26
N PRO A 229 -4.15 -9.92 34.46
CA PRO A 229 -3.82 -11.23 33.88
C PRO A 229 -3.61 -11.12 32.36
N PRO A 230 -2.72 -11.96 31.78
CA PRO A 230 -2.60 -12.07 30.34
C PRO A 230 -3.95 -12.40 29.71
N VAL A 231 -4.26 -11.75 28.60
CA VAL A 231 -5.51 -11.95 27.86
C VAL A 231 -5.20 -12.29 26.41
N LYS A 232 -6.09 -13.03 25.75
CA LYS A 232 -6.02 -13.14 24.29
C LYS A 232 -6.20 -11.76 23.66
N PRO A 233 -5.48 -11.43 22.58
CA PRO A 233 -5.67 -10.15 21.90
C PRO A 233 -7.16 -9.96 21.61
N PRO A 234 -7.77 -8.89 22.13
CA PRO A 234 -9.20 -8.72 22.03
C PRO A 234 -9.62 -8.73 20.55
N PRO A 235 -10.81 -9.26 20.25
CA PRO A 235 -11.34 -9.15 18.91
C PRO A 235 -11.50 -7.67 18.54
N TYR A 236 -11.58 -7.40 17.24
CA TYR A 236 -11.91 -6.06 16.77
C TYR A 236 -13.23 -5.59 17.37
N PHE A 237 -13.28 -4.33 17.78
CA PHE A 237 -14.43 -3.75 18.45
C PHE A 237 -15.60 -3.62 17.45
N GLY A 238 -16.83 -3.55 17.96
CA GLY A 238 -18.00 -3.28 17.12
C GLY A 238 -17.81 -1.98 16.32
N GLY A 239 -17.86 -2.08 14.99
CA GLY A 239 -17.58 -0.97 14.06
C GLY A 239 -16.19 -1.00 13.42
N ASP A 240 -15.27 -1.85 13.90
CA ASP A 240 -14.04 -2.14 13.17
C ASP A 240 -14.34 -2.96 11.92
N LEU A 241 -13.71 -2.57 10.82
CA LEU A 241 -13.81 -3.26 9.53
C LEU A 241 -13.48 -4.76 9.62
N LEU A 242 -12.58 -5.10 10.52
CA LEU A 242 -12.00 -6.43 10.68
C LEU A 242 -12.88 -7.35 11.53
N GLY A 243 -13.98 -6.85 12.10
CA GLY A 243 -14.99 -7.70 12.72
C GLY A 243 -15.68 -8.60 11.68
N ARG A 244 -16.01 -9.85 12.02
CA ARG A 244 -16.55 -10.84 11.07
C ARG A 244 -17.71 -10.35 10.19
N GLY A 245 -18.65 -9.61 10.77
CA GLY A 245 -19.79 -9.02 10.04
C GLY A 245 -19.37 -7.91 9.07
N PRO A 246 -18.76 -6.82 9.58
CA PRO A 246 -18.18 -5.76 8.75
C PRO A 246 -17.22 -6.27 7.66
N TRP A 247 -16.41 -7.28 7.96
CA TRP A 247 -15.46 -7.88 7.02
C TRP A 247 -16.15 -8.61 5.86
N LYS A 248 -17.20 -9.38 6.16
CA LYS A 248 -18.01 -10.01 5.11
C LYS A 248 -18.71 -8.98 4.23
N GLN A 249 -19.25 -7.91 4.83
CA GLN A 249 -19.86 -6.81 4.07
C GLN A 249 -18.82 -6.05 3.23
N PHE A 250 -17.63 -5.86 3.79
CA PHE A 250 -16.48 -5.25 3.14
C PHE A 250 -16.06 -6.03 1.90
N TRP A 251 -15.87 -7.35 2.02
CA TRP A 251 -15.49 -8.18 0.87
C TRP A 251 -16.58 -8.31 -0.15
N ASN A 252 -17.84 -8.51 0.26
CA ASN A 252 -18.96 -8.47 -0.67
C ASN A 252 -18.99 -7.14 -1.44
N SER A 253 -18.70 -6.02 -0.78
CA SER A 253 -18.57 -4.73 -1.45
C SER A 253 -17.39 -4.71 -2.41
N ILE A 254 -16.20 -5.18 -2.01
CA ILE A 254 -15.02 -5.21 -2.87
C ILE A 254 -15.25 -6.11 -4.09
N ASP A 255 -15.81 -7.30 -3.92
CA ASP A 255 -16.11 -8.23 -5.00
C ASP A 255 -17.13 -7.65 -5.98
N ASN A 256 -18.17 -6.96 -5.47
CA ASN A 256 -19.12 -6.25 -6.32
C ASN A 256 -18.47 -5.10 -7.08
N LEU A 257 -17.57 -4.34 -6.45
CA LEU A 257 -16.84 -3.25 -7.08
C LEU A 257 -15.86 -3.76 -8.15
N ALA A 258 -15.14 -4.84 -7.87
CA ALA A 258 -14.27 -5.52 -8.83
C ALA A 258 -15.08 -6.13 -9.98
N HIS A 259 -16.22 -6.74 -9.67
CA HIS A 259 -17.13 -7.24 -10.69
C HIS A 259 -17.63 -6.14 -11.62
N HIS A 260 -18.04 -5.00 -11.07
CA HIS A 260 -18.45 -3.85 -11.86
C HIS A 260 -17.33 -3.40 -12.81
N PHE A 261 -16.09 -3.32 -12.29
CA PHE A 261 -14.92 -3.04 -13.12
C PHE A 261 -14.71 -4.08 -14.24
N ARG A 262 -14.92 -5.38 -13.98
CA ARG A 262 -14.84 -6.46 -14.98
C ARG A 262 -15.89 -6.31 -16.09
N GLU A 263 -17.15 -6.04 -15.74
CA GLU A 263 -18.24 -5.91 -16.71
C GLU A 263 -17.99 -4.81 -17.74
N PHE A 264 -17.12 -3.86 -17.44
CA PHE A 264 -16.79 -2.76 -18.33
C PHE A 264 -15.63 -3.01 -19.28
N VAL A 265 -14.76 -3.94 -18.93
CA VAL A 265 -13.64 -4.34 -19.78
C VAL A 265 -14.11 -5.32 -20.87
N ILE A 266 -15.11 -6.14 -20.56
CA ILE A 266 -15.74 -7.15 -21.44
C ILE A 266 -16.80 -6.50 -22.34
#